data_AF-A0A7C6FSI1-F1
#
_entry.id   AF-A0A7C6FSI1-F1
#
_cell.length_a   1.000
_cell.length_b   1.000
_cell.length_c   1.000
_cell.angle_alpha   90.00
_cell.angle_beta   90.00
_cell.angle_gamma   90.00
#
_symmetry.space_group_name_H-M   'P 1'
#
loop_
_entity.id
_entity.type
_entity.pdbx_description
1 polymer ?
#
loop_
_entity_poly.entity_id
_entity_poly.type
_entity_poly.pdbx_seq_one_letter_code
_entity_poly.pdbx_strand_id
1 'polypeptide(L)'
;MNETKYCSNCGAQIDAKAEICPKCGVRQHYVPFHPAQSHEIKSPGLAAVLSALWVGLGQIYNGEIGKGLGLMVAYIISALLILVLIGIITTPILWIYGIYDAYDTAKKINTGEIVV
;
A
#
# COMPACT_ATOMS: atom_id res chain seq x y z
N MET A 1 -32.00 3.12 10.16
CA MET A 1 -32.32 4.41 9.53
C MET A 1 -32.05 4.23 8.05
N ASN A 2 -33.02 4.50 7.17
CA ASN A 2 -32.78 4.35 5.73
C ASN A 2 -31.87 5.49 5.25
N GLU A 3 -30.83 5.14 4.50
CA GLU A 3 -29.96 6.11 3.85
C GLU A 3 -30.74 6.82 2.75
N THR A 4 -30.67 8.16 2.70
CA THR A 4 -31.41 8.97 1.72
C THR A 4 -30.46 9.87 0.93
N LYS A 5 -30.83 10.15 -0.32
CA LYS A 5 -30.13 11.10 -1.20
C LYS A 5 -31.13 12.07 -1.83
N TYR A 6 -30.64 13.15 -2.41
CA TYR A 6 -31.48 14.08 -3.19
C TYR A 6 -31.47 13.68 -4.66
N CYS A 7 -32.64 13.75 -5.30
CA CYS A 7 -32.76 13.58 -6.74
C CYS A 7 -31.94 14.64 -7.48
N SER A 8 -31.05 14.23 -8.39
CA SER A 8 -30.20 15.14 -9.17
C SER A 8 -30.95 16.08 -10.12
N ASN A 9 -32.24 15.82 -10.38
CA ASN A 9 -33.08 16.64 -11.24
C ASN A 9 -34.04 17.54 -10.44
N CYS A 10 -34.90 16.96 -9.59
CA CYS A 10 -35.96 17.71 -8.92
C CYS A 10 -35.67 18.07 -7.45
N GLY A 11 -34.55 17.62 -6.88
CA GLY A 11 -34.18 17.94 -5.49
C GLY A 11 -35.03 17.26 -4.41
N ALA A 12 -35.95 16.35 -4.75
CA ALA A 12 -36.69 15.59 -3.74
C ALA A 12 -35.79 14.63 -2.97
N GLN A 13 -36.00 14.49 -1.65
CA GLN A 13 -35.35 13.47 -0.83
C GLN A 13 -35.96 12.10 -1.14
N ILE A 14 -35.10 11.15 -1.50
CA ILE A 14 -35.45 9.80 -1.96
C ILE A 14 -34.53 8.77 -1.28
N ASP A 15 -34.89 7.50 -1.34
CA ASP A 15 -34.02 6.42 -0.87
C ASP A 15 -32.69 6.39 -1.65
N ALA A 16 -31.57 6.17 -0.96
CA ALA A 16 -30.25 6.14 -1.59
C ALA A 16 -30.16 5.09 -2.71
N LYS A 17 -30.87 3.96 -2.57
CA LYS A 17 -30.93 2.85 -3.55
C LYS A 17 -31.97 3.05 -4.65
N ALA A 18 -32.70 4.16 -4.66
CA ALA A 18 -33.69 4.43 -5.71
C ALA A 18 -32.99 4.55 -7.08
N GLU A 19 -33.35 3.65 -8.00
CA GLU A 19 -32.93 3.70 -9.42
C GLU A 19 -33.78 4.68 -10.24
N ILE A 20 -35.01 4.96 -9.80
CA ILE A 20 -35.94 5.91 -10.42
C ILE A 20 -36.49 6.79 -9.31
N CYS A 21 -36.48 8.11 -9.53
CA CYS A 21 -37.05 9.05 -8.58
C CYS A 21 -38.59 8.93 -8.57
N PRO A 22 -39.24 8.58 -7.44
CA PRO A 22 -40.70 8.44 -7.36
C PRO A 22 -41.46 9.78 -7.46
N LYS A 23 -40.76 10.92 -7.46
CA LYS A 23 -41.37 12.26 -7.54
C LYS A 23 -41.38 12.85 -8.96
N CYS A 24 -40.36 12.59 -9.78
CA CYS A 24 -40.25 13.17 -11.12
C CYS A 24 -39.93 12.17 -12.24
N GLY A 25 -39.69 10.89 -11.91
CA GLY A 25 -39.51 9.82 -12.89
C GLY A 25 -38.15 9.74 -13.57
N VAL A 26 -37.20 10.65 -13.29
CA VAL A 26 -35.84 10.51 -13.84
C VAL A 26 -35.10 9.33 -13.19
N ARG A 27 -34.28 8.64 -14.00
CA ARG A 27 -33.37 7.63 -13.49
C ARG A 27 -32.30 8.29 -12.61
N GLN A 28 -31.98 7.63 -11.51
CA GLN A 28 -30.96 8.03 -10.57
C GLN A 28 -29.88 6.96 -10.60
N HIS A 29 -28.64 7.37 -10.85
CA HIS A 29 -27.53 6.45 -10.82
C HIS A 29 -27.25 6.09 -9.34
N TYR A 30 -27.47 4.82 -8.99
CA TYR A 30 -26.95 4.28 -7.74
C TYR A 30 -25.51 3.84 -8.00
N VAL A 31 -24.55 4.61 -7.50
CA VAL A 31 -23.19 4.11 -7.31
C VAL A 31 -23.15 3.47 -5.93
N PRO A 32 -22.82 2.17 -5.82
CA PRO A 32 -22.50 1.61 -4.52
C PRO A 32 -21.36 2.44 -3.93
N PHE A 33 -21.51 2.86 -2.68
CA PHE A 33 -20.46 3.55 -1.96
C PHE A 33 -19.27 2.59 -1.80
N HIS A 34 -18.27 2.74 -2.67
CA HIS A 34 -16.95 2.17 -2.44
C HIS A 34 -16.13 3.27 -1.76
N PRO A 35 -15.58 3.02 -0.57
CA PRO A 35 -14.66 3.98 0.03
C PRO A 35 -13.52 4.19 -0.97
N ALA A 36 -13.26 5.45 -1.33
CA ALA A 36 -12.11 5.79 -2.14
C ALA A 36 -10.87 5.28 -1.42
N GLN A 37 -10.23 4.23 -1.96
CA GLN A 37 -8.96 3.78 -1.42
C GLN A 37 -7.93 4.87 -1.69
N SER A 38 -7.57 5.59 -0.64
CA SER A 38 -6.51 6.59 -0.68
C SER A 38 -5.20 5.85 -0.82
N HIS A 39 -4.75 5.74 -2.07
CA HIS A 39 -3.45 5.18 -2.35
C HIS A 39 -2.39 6.21 -1.92
N GLU A 40 -1.80 6.01 -0.75
CA GLU A 40 -0.79 6.91 -0.21
C GLU A 40 0.48 6.84 -1.09
N ILE A 41 0.85 7.96 -1.70
CA ILE A 41 2.07 8.02 -2.52
C ILE A 41 3.29 7.94 -1.59
N LYS A 42 4.12 6.92 -1.80
CA LYS A 42 5.35 6.67 -1.05
C LYS A 42 6.54 7.33 -1.74
N SER A 43 7.57 7.72 -0.98
CA SER A 43 8.81 8.25 -1.56
C SER A 43 9.82 7.12 -1.78
N PRO A 44 10.19 6.77 -3.04
CA PRO A 44 11.14 5.69 -3.29
C PRO A 44 12.53 5.96 -2.73
N GLY A 45 12.99 7.21 -2.79
CA GLY A 45 14.27 7.60 -2.21
C GLY A 45 14.29 7.46 -0.70
N LEU A 46 13.19 7.84 -0.01
CA LEU A 46 13.09 7.66 1.43
C LEU A 46 13.05 6.17 1.80
N ALA A 47 12.31 5.35 1.06
CA ALA A 47 12.28 3.90 1.26
C ALA A 47 13.67 3.27 1.13
N ALA A 48 14.44 3.68 0.11
CA ALA A 48 15.82 3.24 -0.10
C ALA A 48 16.75 3.65 1.06
N VAL A 49 16.69 4.92 1.50
CA VAL A 49 17.51 5.43 2.60
C VAL A 49 17.17 4.71 3.91
N LEU A 50 15.88 4.48 4.18
CA LEU A 50 15.46 3.73 5.37
C LEU A 50 16.04 2.31 5.35
N SER A 51 15.96 1.60 4.23
CA SER A 51 16.59 0.28 4.09
C SER A 51 18.12 0.30 4.18
N ALA A 52 18.75 1.38 3.73
CA ALA A 52 20.21 1.56 3.84
C ALA A 52 20.65 1.78 5.29
N LEU A 53 19.88 2.56 6.06
CA LEU A 53 20.12 2.79 7.49
C LEU A 53 19.97 1.51 8.30
N TRP A 54 18.92 0.73 8.01
CA TRP A 54 18.72 -0.58 8.62
C TRP A 54 17.87 -1.48 7.71
N VAL A 55 18.35 -2.70 7.49
CA VAL A 55 17.67 -3.67 6.62
C VAL A 55 16.24 -3.92 7.11
N GLY A 56 15.27 -3.87 6.20
CA GLY A 56 13.86 -4.10 6.49
C GLY A 56 13.05 -2.84 6.83
N LEU A 57 13.69 -1.69 7.13
CA LEU A 57 12.94 -0.46 7.43
C LEU A 57 12.23 0.12 6.22
N GLY A 58 12.83 0.08 5.03
CA GLY A 58 12.18 0.57 3.81
C GLY A 58 10.95 -0.26 3.43
N GLN A 59 11.01 -1.58 3.65
CA GLN A 59 9.87 -2.48 3.47
C GLN A 59 8.74 -2.19 4.47
N ILE A 60 9.07 -1.92 5.74
CA ILE A 60 8.07 -1.50 6.75
C ILE A 60 7.44 -0.15 6.36
N TYR A 61 8.24 0.80 5.86
CA TYR A 61 7.74 2.09 5.36
C TYR A 61 6.76 1.92 4.17
N ASN A 62 7.03 0.96 3.29
CA ASN A 62 6.16 0.60 2.18
C ASN A 62 4.86 -0.12 2.62
N GLY A 63 4.71 -0.46 3.91
CA GLY A 63 3.55 -1.21 4.43
C GLY A 63 3.76 -2.73 4.47
N GLU A 64 4.88 -3.23 3.93
CA GLU A 64 5.19 -4.66 3.86
C GLU A 64 5.88 -5.17 5.13
N ILE A 65 5.19 -5.08 6.27
CA ILE A 65 5.76 -5.40 7.60
C ILE A 65 6.33 -6.83 7.65
N GLY A 66 5.61 -7.80 7.08
CA GLY A 66 6.04 -9.20 7.05
C GLY A 66 7.36 -9.40 6.28
N LYS A 67 7.51 -8.74 5.12
CA LYS A 67 8.75 -8.80 4.33
C LYS A 67 9.90 -8.09 5.06
N GLY A 68 9.63 -6.92 5.65
CA GLY A 68 10.62 -6.18 6.42
C GLY A 68 11.17 -6.98 7.60
N LEU A 69 10.31 -7.62 8.38
CA LEU A 69 10.72 -8.48 9.49
C LEU A 69 11.48 -9.72 9.01
N GLY A 70 11.03 -10.33 7.91
CA GLY A 70 11.74 -11.46 7.29
C GLY A 70 13.17 -11.09 6.87
N LEU A 71 13.35 -9.92 6.26
CA LEU A 71 14.67 -9.40 5.88
C LEU A 71 15.56 -9.11 7.11
N MET A 72 15.00 -8.56 8.19
CA MET A 72 15.75 -8.35 9.44
C MET A 72 16.26 -9.67 10.02
N VAL A 73 15.41 -10.69 10.09
CA VAL A 73 15.81 -12.02 10.58
C VAL A 73 16.88 -12.63 9.68
N ALA A 74 16.69 -12.57 8.36
CA ALA A 74 17.70 -13.06 7.40
C ALA A 74 19.04 -12.33 7.54
N TYR A 75 19.01 -11.01 7.79
CA TYR A 75 20.21 -10.21 8.00
C TYR A 75 20.96 -10.61 9.28
N ILE A 76 20.24 -10.85 10.39
CA ILE A 76 20.83 -11.34 11.65
C ILE A 76 21.48 -12.72 11.45
N ILE A 77 20.78 -13.64 10.78
CA ILE A 77 21.33 -14.97 10.47
C ILE A 77 22.58 -14.85 9.60
N SER A 78 22.55 -14.03 8.56
CA SER A 78 23.70 -13.77 7.69
C SER A 78 24.88 -13.16 8.45
N ALA A 79 24.62 -12.26 9.40
CA ALA A 79 25.65 -11.68 10.26
C ALA A 79 26.29 -12.73 11.17
N LEU A 80 25.50 -13.67 11.73
CA LEU A 80 26.06 -14.80 12.50
C LEU A 80 26.92 -15.73 11.63
N LEU A 81 26.58 -15.89 10.35
CA LEU A 81 27.37 -16.66 9.39
C LEU A 81 28.71 -15.99 9.02
N ILE A 82 28.96 -14.74 9.43
CA ILE A 82 30.28 -14.11 9.26
C ILE A 82 31.36 -14.91 9.99
N LEU A 83 31.02 -15.56 11.12
CA LEU A 83 31.93 -16.40 11.90
C LEU A 83 32.52 -17.57 11.11
N VAL A 84 31.82 -18.03 10.07
CA VAL A 84 32.24 -19.10 9.16
C VAL A 84 32.59 -18.57 7.76
N LEU A 85 32.90 -17.28 7.65
CA LEU A 85 33.26 -16.54 6.42
C LEU A 85 32.16 -16.40 5.35
N ILE A 86 31.11 -17.22 5.37
CA ILE A 86 29.97 -17.17 4.44
C ILE A 86 29.20 -15.84 4.58
N GLY A 87 29.08 -15.33 5.80
CA GLY A 87 28.41 -14.06 6.09
C GLY A 87 29.03 -12.86 5.37
N ILE A 88 30.34 -12.88 5.13
CA ILE A 88 31.07 -11.75 4.52
C ILE A 88 30.51 -11.42 3.13
N ILE A 89 30.06 -12.42 2.38
CA ILE A 89 29.48 -12.25 1.05
C ILE A 89 27.96 -12.08 1.13
N THR A 90 27.29 -12.88 1.96
CA THR A 90 25.82 -12.86 2.03
C THR A 90 25.25 -11.59 2.65
N THR A 91 25.92 -10.99 3.63
CA THR A 91 25.48 -9.77 4.32
C THR A 91 25.43 -8.55 3.39
N PRO A 92 26.47 -8.20 2.61
CA PRO A 92 26.38 -7.08 1.67
C PRO A 92 25.39 -7.34 0.53
N ILE A 93 25.23 -8.58 0.08
CA ILE A 93 24.21 -8.94 -0.92
C ILE A 93 22.80 -8.66 -0.39
N LEU A 94 22.47 -9.14 0.81
CA LEU A 94 21.17 -8.90 1.43
C LEU A 94 20.93 -7.41 1.70
N TRP A 95 21.96 -6.66 2.08
CA TRP A 95 21.87 -5.23 2.30
C TRP A 95 21.54 -4.46 1.01
N ILE A 96 22.28 -4.71 -0.08
CA ILE A 96 22.01 -4.10 -1.39
C ILE A 96 20.64 -4.50 -1.92
N TYR A 97 20.28 -5.79 -1.78
CA TYR A 97 18.96 -6.30 -2.13
C TYR A 97 17.85 -5.53 -1.39
N GLY A 98 17.98 -5.34 -0.08
CA GLY A 98 16.98 -4.65 0.74
C GLY A 98 16.79 -3.19 0.34
N ILE A 99 17.83 -2.51 -0.13
CA ILE A 99 17.75 -1.14 -0.66
C ILE A 99 16.99 -1.10 -1.98
N TYR A 100 17.40 -1.96 -2.94
CA TYR A 100 16.76 -2.04 -4.25
C TYR A 100 15.28 -2.42 -4.14
N ASP A 101 14.98 -3.43 -3.34
CA ASP A 101 13.62 -3.92 -3.10
C ASP A 101 12.71 -2.83 -2.50
N ALA A 102 13.19 -2.08 -1.51
CA ALA A 102 12.40 -0.98 -0.93
C ALA A 102 12.15 0.15 -1.93
N TYR A 103 13.14 0.49 -2.77
CA TYR A 103 12.99 1.49 -3.82
C TYR A 103 11.98 1.07 -4.89
N ASP A 104 12.14 -0.13 -5.44
CA ASP A 104 11.32 -0.65 -6.52
C ASP A 104 9.87 -0.89 -6.07
N THR A 105 9.68 -1.45 -4.88
CA THR A 105 8.35 -1.64 -4.29
C THR A 105 7.65 -0.29 -4.07
N ALA A 106 8.34 0.73 -3.55
CA ALA A 106 7.75 2.07 -3.38
C ALA A 106 7.29 2.66 -4.74
N LYS A 107 8.05 2.43 -5.81
CA LYS A 107 7.69 2.85 -7.16
C LYS A 107 6.45 2.11 -7.68
N LYS A 108 6.40 0.79 -7.48
CA LYS A 108 5.27 -0.07 -7.88
C LYS A 108 3.98 0.22 -7.10
N ILE A 109 4.12 0.57 -5.83
CA ILE A 109 3.02 1.10 -5.02
C ILE A 109 2.50 2.35 -5.72
N ASN A 110 3.35 3.35 -5.98
CA ASN A 110 2.92 4.60 -6.63
C ASN A 110 2.26 4.43 -8.01
N THR A 111 2.60 3.39 -8.78
CA THR A 111 1.97 3.09 -10.08
C THR A 111 0.69 2.24 -9.96
N GLY A 112 0.34 1.79 -8.76
CA GLY A 112 -0.80 0.91 -8.50
C GLY A 112 -0.57 -0.55 -8.93
N GLU A 113 0.68 -0.93 -9.23
CA GLU A 113 1.04 -2.31 -9.57
C GLU A 113 1.01 -3.23 -8.34
N ILE A 114 1.32 -2.70 -7.16
CA ILE A 114 1.28 -3.40 -5.87
C ILE A 114 0.37 -2.63 -4.93
N VAL A 115 -0.55 -3.35 -4.29
CA VAL A 115 -1.43 -2.83 -3.23
C VAL A 115 -1.02 -3.53 -1.93
N VAL A 116 -0.80 -2.75 -0.88
CA VAL A 116 -0.23 -3.19 0.40
C VAL A 116 -1.23 -3.05 1.53
#